data_AF-A0A7J9WQ44-F1
#
_entry.id   AF-A0A7J9WQ44-F1
#
_cell.length_a   1.000
_cell.length_b   1.000
_cell.length_c   1.000
_cell.angle_alpha   90.00
_cell.angle_beta   90.00
_cell.angle_gamma   90.00
#
_symmetry.space_group_name_H-M   'P 1'
#
loop_
_entity.id
_entity.type
_entity.pdbx_description
1 polymer ?
#
loop_
_entity_poly.entity_id
_entity_poly.type
_entity_poly.pdbx_seq_one_letter_code
_entity_poly.pdbx_strand_id
1 'polypeptide(L)' 'MLLIHDRGDAEVGHEEVARLAEIWPAATLLATEGLGHHRILRHADTVAQALVFLRDGSSG' A
#
# COMPACT_ATOMS: atom_id res chain seq x y z
N MET A 1 -6.23 -1.37 8.45
CA MET A 1 -4.79 -1.44 8.12
C MET A 1 -4.61 -1.03 6.66
N LEU A 2 -3.52 -0.33 6.31
CA LEU A 2 -3.22 0.06 4.92
C LEU A 2 -2.01 -0.73 4.42
N LEU A 3 -2.19 -1.46 3.33
CA LEU A 3 -1.13 -2.14 2.57
C LEU A 3 -0.80 -1.29 1.34
N ILE A 4 0.47 -0.97 1.12
CA ILE A 4 0.93 -0.20 -0.03
C ILE A 4 1.95 -1.05 -0.79
N HIS A 5 1.74 -1.24 -2.09
CA HIS A 5 2.62 -2.06 -2.92
C HIS A 5 2.74 -1.52 -4.34
N ASP A 6 3.95 -1.56 -4.88
CA ASP A 6 4.19 -1.22 -6.28
C ASP A 6 4.13 -2.47 -7.14
N ARG A 7 3.30 -2.48 -8.19
CA ARG A 7 3.20 -3.64 -9.10
C ARG A 7 4.48 -3.91 -9.88
N GLY A 8 5.34 -2.90 -10.01
CA GLY A 8 6.66 -3.01 -10.62
C GLY A 8 7.77 -3.37 -9.62
N ASP A 9 7.42 -3.69 -8.37
CA ASP A 9 8.37 -4.15 -7.38
C ASP A 9 8.97 -5.50 -7.81
N ALA A 10 10.26 -5.47 -8.13
CA ALA A 10 11.02 -6.66 -8.54
C ALA A 10 11.62 -7.42 -7.33
N GLU A 11 11.57 -6.84 -6.13
CA GLU A 11 12.08 -7.44 -4.89
C GLU A 11 11.01 -8.26 -4.17
N VAL A 12 9.75 -7.79 -4.19
CA VAL A 12 8.59 -8.49 -3.62
C VAL A 12 7.56 -8.73 -4.70
N GLY A 13 7.36 -9.98 -5.09
CA GLY A 13 6.39 -10.36 -6.12
C GLY A 13 4.94 -10.08 -5.69
N HIS A 14 4.09 -9.76 -6.67
CA HIS A 14 2.68 -9.43 -6.48
C HIS A 14 1.88 -10.52 -5.72
N GLU A 15 2.28 -11.78 -5.82
CA GLU A 15 1.65 -12.92 -5.14
C GLU A 15 1.69 -12.81 -3.60
N GLU A 16 2.74 -12.20 -3.05
CA GLU A 16 2.88 -12.03 -1.59
C GLU A 16 1.81 -11.06 -1.06
N VAL A 17 1.52 -10.01 -1.83
CA VAL A 17 0.53 -8.99 -1.45
C VAL A 17 -0.90 -9.52 -1.56
N ALA A 18 -1.18 -10.35 -2.56
CA ALA A 18 -2.45 -11.05 -2.66
C ALA A 18 -2.69 -11.95 -1.42
N ARG A 19 -1.66 -12.69 -1.00
CA ARG A 19 -1.74 -13.56 0.18
C ARG A 19 -1.95 -12.78 1.48
N LEU A 20 -1.30 -11.62 1.64
CA LEU A 20 -1.51 -10.74 2.80
C LEU A 20 -2.92 -10.14 2.82
N ALA A 21 -3.48 -9.83 1.65
CA ALA A 21 -4.86 -9.33 1.54
C ALA A 21 -5.90 -10.40 1.93
N GLU A 22 -5.64 -11.68 1.63
CA GLU A 22 -6.49 -12.79 2.07
C GLU A 22 -6.46 -13.00 3.60
N ILE A 23 -5.28 -12.83 4.22
CA ILE A 23 -5.12 -12.95 5.69
C ILE A 23 -5.78 -11.78 6.42
N TRP A 24 -5.77 -10.59 5.83
CA TRP A 24 -6.38 -9.39 6.41
C TRP A 24 -7.44 -8.79 5.48
N PRO A 25 -8.64 -9.38 5.43
CA PRO A 25 -9.70 -8.95 4.52
C PRO A 25 -10.23 -7.53 4.81
N ALA A 26 -10.01 -7.01 6.01
CA ALA A 26 -10.34 -5.64 6.39
C ALA A 26 -9.24 -4.61 6.05
N ALA A 27 -8.14 -5.04 5.42
CA ALA A 27 -7.09 -4.13 5.00
C ALA A 27 -7.45 -3.45 3.68
N THR A 28 -7.03 -2.19 3.55
CA THR A 28 -7.11 -1.46 2.30
C THR A 28 -5.82 -1.66 1.54
N LEU A 29 -5.91 -2.11 0.27
CA LEU A 29 -4.76 -2.23 -0.61
C LEU A 29 -4.66 -1.00 -1.52
N LEU A 30 -3.54 -0.29 -1.43
CA LEU A 30 -3.13 0.78 -2.34
C LEU A 30 -2.03 0.25 -3.27
N ALA A 31 -2.37 0.01 -4.52
CA ALA A 31 -1.40 -0.39 -5.55
C ALA A 31 -0.85 0.84 -6.29
N THR A 32 0.47 0.92 -6.42
CA THR A 32 1.17 1.90 -7.27
C THR A 32 1.83 1.20 -8.46
N GLU A 33 2.30 1.96 -9.44
CA GLU A 33 2.99 1.41 -10.60
C GLU A 33 4.30 2.17 -10.89
N GLY A 34 5.41 1.44 -10.99
CA GLY A 34 6.70 1.97 -11.45
C GLY A 34 7.48 2.79 -10.42
N LEU A 35 7.01 2.88 -9.18
CA LEU A 35 7.75 3.55 -8.09
C LEU A 35 8.88 2.67 -7.55
N GLY A 36 8.65 1.35 -7.54
CA GLY A 36 9.55 0.34 -6.97
C GLY A 36 9.67 0.40 -5.44
N HIS A 37 10.23 -0.66 -4.87
CA HIS A 37 10.29 -0.92 -3.42
C HIS A 37 10.80 0.28 -2.60
N HIS A 38 11.91 0.88 -3.04
CA HIS A 38 12.62 1.91 -2.26
C HIS A 38 12.04 3.32 -2.36
N ARG A 39 11.18 3.59 -3.35
CA ARG A 39 10.69 4.96 -3.62
C ARG A 39 9.20 5.12 -3.39
N ILE A 40 8.46 4.02 -3.24
CA ILE A 40 7.01 4.05 -3.05
C ILE A 40 6.58 4.99 -1.92
N LEU A 41 7.30 4.99 -0.78
CA LEU A 41 7.03 5.87 0.37
C LEU A 41 7.56 7.30 0.25
N ARG A 42 8.36 7.59 -0.79
CA ARG A 42 8.87 8.94 -1.08
C ARG A 42 7.96 9.70 -2.05
N HIS A 43 7.04 9.01 -2.71
CA HIS A 43 6.13 9.62 -3.66
C HIS A 43 5.03 10.40 -2.92
N ALA A 44 4.81 11.64 -3.34
CA ALA A 44 3.88 12.54 -2.66
C ALA A 44 2.45 11.97 -2.61
N ASP A 45 2.00 11.33 -3.70
CA ASP A 45 0.66 10.75 -3.74
C ASP A 45 0.50 9.57 -2.77
N THR A 46 1.52 8.74 -2.60
CA THR A 46 1.50 7.63 -1.63
C THR A 46 1.36 8.16 -0.22
N VAL A 47 2.11 9.21 0.12
CA VAL A 47 2.05 9.86 1.43
C VAL A 47 0.67 10.49 1.65
N ALA A 48 0.13 11.17 0.64
CA ALA A 48 -1.20 11.78 0.72
C ALA A 48 -2.30 10.73 0.99
N GLN A 49 -2.26 9.58 0.31
CA GLN A 49 -3.21 8.50 0.55
C GLN A 49 -3.08 7.89 1.95
N ALA A 50 -1.84 7.72 2.45
CA ALA A 50 -1.62 7.27 3.81
C ALA A 50 -2.20 8.24 4.85
N LEU A 51 -2.06 9.55 4.62
CA LEU A 51 -2.66 10.58 5.49
C LEU A 51 -4.19 10.55 5.47
N VAL A 52 -4.81 10.35 4.31
CA VAL A 52 -6.26 10.18 4.18
C VAL A 52 -6.72 8.97 5.00
N PHE A 53 -6.08 7.82 4.81
CA PHE A 53 -6.39 6.61 5.55
C PHE A 53 -6.31 6.80 7.08
N LEU A 54 -5.26 7.49 7.56
CA LEU A 54 -5.10 7.78 8.98
C LEU A 54 -6.18 8.69 9.53
N ARG A 55 -6.56 9.75 8.79
CA ARG A 55 -7.62 10.67 9.20
C ARG A 55 -8.97 9.95 9.31
N ASP A 56 -9.27 9.10 8.34
CA ASP A 56 -10.55 8.42 8.27
C ASP A 56 -10.64 7.32 9.35
N GLY A 57 -9.51 6.68 9.71
CA GLY A 57 -9.42 5.75 10.84
C GLY A 57 -9.36 6.40 12.23
N SER A 58 -9.06 7.70 12.32
CA SER A 58 -9.04 8.47 13.58
C SER A 58 -10.40 9.03 13.98
N SER A 59 -11.43 8.79 13.17
CA SER A 59 -12.82 9.24 13.42
C SER A 59 -13.64 8.24 14.23
N GLY A 60 -12.97 7.37 15.00
CA GLY A 60 -13.59 6.39 15.91
C GLY A 60 -13.66 6.89 17.35
#